data_AF-A0A9N9AQV4-F1
#
_entry.id   AF-A0A9N9AQV4-F1
#
_cell.length_a   1.000
_cell.length_b   1.000
_cell.length_c   1.000
_cell.angle_alpha   90.00
_cell.angle_beta   90.00
_cell.angle_gamma   90.00
#
_symmetry.space_group_name_H-M   'P 1'
#
loop_
_entity.id
_entity.type
_entity.pdbx_description
1 polymer ?
#
loop_
_entity_poly.entity_id
_entity_poly.type
_entity_poly.pdbx_seq_one_letter_code
_entity_poly.pdbx_strand_id
1 'polypeptide(L)'
;MSKSPFTDAIAALASNHQVQLAMTAVGASLVTSFAFTTYNTFQRNARTKAAKRDAPDVHLPFTRDASGIGFTKEEKYDEEIIKEQLARNIVFLGEEGIEKIRHSFVIIVGAGGVGSWAALMLLRSGVEHIRIIDFDQVTLSSLNRHAVATHEDVGTPKVIALKRNFEQIAPWAKIEPLTQLFNKNSAPQLLAGNPDFIIDAIDNIDTKLALLKYCHDNHLPIISSMGAGAKADPTRVQISDISQTFEDPLARAVRRRLRRMDVESGITVVYSTEKPNIKLLPLDESRIDNADEYATLPDFRSRILPVLGTIPSIFGMTIATYIITTLASYPIQPLANKNRDSLYARIHRDLQVRENKTYGTDIIPLDKRDVGYAVDEIWRGRSVISGASEKLTLLRWDKTQPLSLQNCVVLTKEEAAKHDAIVGKPEDYYPREVVELVHARFKEEREFAMFR
;
A
#
# COMPACT_ATOMS: atom_id res chain seq x y z
N MET A 1 33.07 23.99 70.14
CA MET A 1 32.03 24.02 69.08
C MET A 1 32.75 24.18 67.75
N SER A 2 32.97 23.06 67.05
CA SER A 2 33.68 23.04 65.76
C SER A 2 32.68 23.37 64.65
N LYS A 3 32.99 24.40 63.84
CA LYS A 3 32.23 24.72 62.62
C LYS A 3 32.65 23.74 61.52
N SER A 4 31.67 23.18 60.83
CA SER A 4 31.87 22.18 59.78
C SER A 4 32.61 22.79 58.58
N PRO A 5 33.67 22.15 58.05
CA PRO A 5 34.40 22.63 56.85
C PRO A 5 33.53 22.67 55.58
N PHE A 6 32.32 22.09 55.62
CA PHE A 6 31.37 22.11 54.51
C PHE A 6 30.68 23.47 54.35
N THR A 7 30.48 24.22 55.44
CA THR A 7 29.82 25.54 55.36
C THR A 7 30.73 26.61 54.76
N ASP A 8 32.04 26.51 55.00
CA ASP A 8 33.02 27.47 54.48
C ASP A 8 33.30 27.24 52.98
N ALA A 9 33.24 25.99 52.50
CA ALA A 9 33.36 25.67 51.08
C ALA A 9 32.18 26.21 50.25
N ILE A 10 30.95 26.14 50.79
CA ILE A 10 29.75 26.70 50.14
C ILE A 10 29.81 28.23 50.14
N ALA A 11 30.28 28.85 51.23
CA ALA A 11 30.46 30.30 51.31
C ALA A 11 31.52 30.81 50.31
N ALA A 12 32.62 30.07 50.13
CA ALA A 12 33.65 30.39 49.14
C ALA A 12 33.13 30.25 47.69
N LEU A 13 32.35 29.20 47.40
CA LEU A 13 31.74 29.00 46.08
C LEU A 13 30.71 30.08 45.73
N ALA A 14 29.95 30.54 46.74
CA ALA A 14 28.97 31.62 46.60
C ALA A 14 29.60 33.01 46.40
N SER A 15 30.89 33.18 46.75
CA SER A 15 31.61 34.46 46.60
C SER A 15 32.23 34.66 45.20
N ASN A 16 32.24 33.62 44.36
CA ASN A 16 32.79 33.69 43.01
C ASN A 16 31.78 34.31 42.02
N HIS A 17 32.14 35.46 41.47
CA HIS A 17 31.28 36.25 40.58
C HIS A 17 30.80 35.49 39.33
N GLN A 18 31.58 34.53 38.81
CA GLN A 18 31.17 33.69 37.69
C GLN A 18 30.11 32.65 38.09
N VAL A 19 30.21 32.10 39.30
CA VAL A 19 29.24 31.13 39.85
C VAL A 19 27.92 31.84 40.17
N GLN A 20 27.97 33.07 40.69
CA GLN A 20 26.77 33.89 40.90
C GLN A 20 26.05 34.20 39.59
N LEU A 21 26.77 34.56 38.53
CA LEU A 21 26.19 34.82 37.21
C LEU A 21 25.54 33.55 36.61
N ALA A 22 26.21 32.40 36.71
CA ALA A 22 25.68 31.12 36.23
C ALA A 22 24.41 30.71 37.02
N MET A 23 24.44 30.83 38.34
CA MET A 23 23.27 30.54 39.20
C MET A 23 22.10 31.48 38.91
N THR A 24 22.38 32.77 38.65
CA THR A 24 21.34 33.74 38.29
C THR A 24 20.74 33.45 36.92
N ALA A 25 21.55 33.05 35.94
CA ALA A 25 21.08 32.66 34.61
C ALA A 25 20.24 31.37 34.62
N VAL A 26 20.66 30.37 35.41
CA VAL A 26 19.88 29.13 35.62
C VAL A 26 18.57 29.45 36.35
N GLY A 27 18.61 30.29 37.39
CA GLY A 27 17.43 30.74 38.11
C GLY A 27 16.43 31.48 37.21
N ALA A 28 16.90 32.43 36.40
CA ALA A 28 16.05 33.17 35.47
C ALA A 28 15.43 32.26 34.39
N SER A 29 16.20 31.29 33.88
CA SER A 29 15.72 30.33 32.88
C SER A 29 14.67 29.37 33.45
N LEU A 30 14.85 28.93 34.70
CA LEU A 30 13.86 28.09 35.41
C LEU A 30 12.58 28.86 35.70
N VAL A 31 12.67 30.11 36.15
CA VAL A 31 11.50 30.97 36.40
C VAL A 31 10.74 31.24 35.10
N THR A 32 11.45 31.50 34.00
CA THR A 32 10.83 31.75 32.69
C THR A 32 10.14 30.48 32.16
N SER A 33 10.80 29.32 32.28
CA SER A 33 10.22 28.03 31.87
C SER A 33 9.00 27.67 32.72
N PHE A 34 9.04 27.93 34.02
CA PHE A 34 7.91 27.72 34.93
C PHE A 34 6.75 28.69 34.64
N ALA A 35 7.03 29.97 34.40
CA ALA A 35 6.01 30.95 34.02
C ALA A 35 5.36 30.61 32.67
N PHE A 36 6.14 30.14 31.70
CA PHE A 36 5.63 29.76 30.38
C PHE A 36 4.77 28.49 30.45
N THR A 37 5.20 27.48 31.19
CA THR A 37 4.44 26.23 31.37
C THR A 37 3.15 26.46 32.17
N THR A 38 3.20 27.26 33.23
CA THR A 38 2.00 27.63 34.00
C THR A 38 1.03 28.48 33.19
N TYR A 39 1.51 29.45 32.42
CA TYR A 39 0.68 30.27 31.53
C TYR A 39 0.00 29.43 30.44
N ASN A 40 0.73 28.53 29.78
CA ASN A 40 0.16 27.63 28.76
C ASN A 40 -0.84 26.65 29.35
N THR A 41 -0.59 26.14 30.55
CA THR A 41 -1.53 25.26 31.28
C THR A 41 -2.82 26.02 31.65
N PHE A 42 -2.69 27.28 32.09
CA PHE A 42 -3.82 28.13 32.38
C PHE A 42 -4.64 28.48 31.13
N GLN A 43 -3.98 28.86 30.03
CA GLN A 43 -4.66 29.11 28.75
C GLN A 43 -5.37 27.85 28.22
N ARG A 44 -4.75 26.66 28.31
CA ARG A 44 -5.40 25.39 27.97
C ARG A 44 -6.66 25.19 28.80
N ASN A 45 -6.58 25.33 30.12
CA ASN A 45 -7.72 25.15 31.01
C ASN A 45 -8.84 26.18 30.76
N ALA A 46 -8.49 27.42 30.45
CA ALA A 46 -9.45 28.46 30.08
C ALA A 46 -10.16 28.16 28.76
N ARG A 47 -9.43 27.69 27.74
CA ARG A 47 -10.00 27.26 26.45
C ARG A 47 -10.89 26.04 26.59
N THR A 48 -10.50 25.05 27.40
CA THR A 48 -11.33 23.87 27.68
C THR A 48 -12.61 24.23 28.44
N LYS A 49 -12.54 25.19 29.37
CA LYS A 49 -13.73 25.71 30.07
C LYS A 49 -14.65 26.52 29.15
N ALA A 50 -14.09 27.32 28.24
CA ALA A 50 -14.86 28.05 27.24
C ALA A 50 -15.55 27.08 26.25
N ALA A 51 -14.81 26.10 25.72
CA ALA A 51 -15.35 25.07 24.83
C ALA A 51 -16.43 24.20 25.51
N LYS A 52 -16.34 23.95 26.82
CA LYS A 52 -17.41 23.30 27.61
C LYS A 52 -18.63 24.18 27.85
N ARG A 53 -18.49 25.50 27.79
CA ARG A 53 -19.60 26.45 27.98
C ARG A 53 -20.46 26.62 26.73
N ASP A 54 -19.85 26.44 25.56
CA ASP A 54 -20.49 26.61 24.25
C ASP A 54 -20.91 25.29 23.58
N ALA A 55 -20.62 24.14 24.22
CA ALA A 55 -21.07 22.83 23.74
C ALA A 55 -22.50 22.53 24.23
N PRO A 56 -23.42 22.08 23.37
CA PRO A 56 -24.73 21.59 23.82
C PRO A 56 -24.54 20.40 24.77
N ASP A 57 -25.39 20.30 25.80
CA ASP A 57 -25.38 19.20 26.77
C ASP A 57 -25.77 17.88 26.08
N VAL A 58 -24.78 17.23 25.48
CA VAL A 58 -24.85 15.84 25.05
C VAL A 58 -24.33 15.00 26.21
N HIS A 59 -25.21 14.17 26.78
CA HIS A 59 -24.84 13.24 27.83
C HIS A 59 -23.90 12.17 27.25
N LEU A 60 -22.59 12.44 27.31
CA LEU A 60 -21.57 11.48 26.93
C LEU A 60 -21.40 10.45 28.07
N PRO A 61 -21.48 9.14 27.82
CA PRO A 61 -21.50 8.10 28.85
C PRO A 61 -20.10 7.79 29.42
N PHE A 62 -19.28 8.80 29.67
CA PHE A 62 -17.95 8.61 30.27
C PHE A 62 -17.98 8.97 31.75
N THR A 63 -18.08 7.95 32.62
CA THR A 63 -17.62 8.08 34.00
C THR A 63 -16.13 7.69 34.05
N ARG A 64 -15.30 8.55 34.66
CA ARG A 64 -13.91 8.18 35.00
C ARG A 64 -13.96 7.23 36.18
N ASP A 65 -13.37 6.05 36.04
CA ASP A 65 -13.08 5.21 37.20
C ASP A 65 -11.99 5.85 38.06
N ALA A 66 -11.98 5.54 39.35
CA ALA A 66 -11.04 6.10 40.32
C ALA A 66 -9.66 5.40 40.32
N SER A 67 -9.43 4.42 39.44
CA SER A 67 -8.25 3.55 39.43
C SER A 67 -7.29 3.74 38.27
N GLY A 68 -7.70 4.37 37.15
CA GLY A 68 -6.78 4.79 36.09
C GLY A 68 -6.03 3.68 35.36
N ILE A 69 -6.37 2.40 35.56
CA ILE A 69 -5.76 1.25 34.90
C ILE A 69 -6.84 0.19 34.67
N GLY A 70 -7.45 0.23 33.47
CA GLY A 70 -8.30 -0.84 32.95
C GLY A 70 -9.70 -0.39 32.57
N PHE A 71 -10.00 -0.37 31.27
CA PHE A 71 -11.36 -0.33 30.76
C PHE A 71 -11.84 -1.77 30.54
N THR A 72 -12.73 -2.29 31.37
CA THR A 72 -13.52 -3.48 31.04
C THR A 72 -14.66 -3.05 30.13
N LYS A 73 -14.55 -3.39 28.84
CA LYS A 73 -15.48 -2.96 27.80
C LYS A 73 -16.66 -3.94 27.71
N GLU A 74 -17.68 -3.72 28.53
CA GLU A 74 -18.97 -4.44 28.47
C GLU A 74 -20.17 -3.52 28.18
N GLU A 75 -19.94 -2.27 27.76
CA GLU A 75 -21.02 -1.43 27.24
C GLU A 75 -21.11 -1.60 25.72
N LYS A 76 -22.19 -2.27 25.26
CA LYS A 76 -22.59 -2.29 23.86
C LYS A 76 -22.83 -0.84 23.42
N TYR A 77 -22.01 -0.35 22.49
CA TYR A 77 -22.28 0.90 21.80
C TYR A 77 -23.61 0.79 21.06
N ASP A 78 -24.35 1.90 21.00
CA ASP A 78 -25.63 1.93 20.31
C ASP A 78 -25.45 1.63 18.82
N GLU A 79 -26.10 0.56 18.37
CA GLU A 79 -26.07 0.09 16.99
C GLU A 79 -26.61 1.14 16.00
N GLU A 80 -27.56 1.99 16.41
CA GLU A 80 -28.06 3.07 15.55
C GLU A 80 -26.96 4.10 15.26
N ILE A 81 -26.13 4.44 16.26
CA ILE A 81 -25.02 5.37 16.10
C ILE A 81 -23.93 4.79 15.20
N ILE A 82 -23.63 3.49 15.35
CA ILE A 82 -22.66 2.80 14.48
C ILE A 82 -23.16 2.79 13.04
N LYS A 83 -24.44 2.47 12.83
CA LYS A 83 -25.05 2.49 11.49
C LYS A 83 -25.03 3.88 10.87
N GLU A 84 -25.32 4.92 11.63
CA GLU A 84 -25.23 6.30 11.14
C GLU A 84 -23.78 6.66 10.76
N GLN A 85 -22.79 6.28 11.57
CA GLN A 85 -21.37 6.46 11.23
C GLN A 85 -20.99 5.74 9.92
N LEU A 86 -21.60 4.59 9.64
CA LEU A 86 -21.35 3.76 8.46
C LEU A 86 -22.34 3.98 7.32
N ALA A 87 -23.25 4.96 7.42
CA ALA A 87 -24.41 5.10 6.52
C ALA A 87 -24.03 5.11 5.04
N ARG A 88 -22.94 5.80 4.66
CA ARG A 88 -22.47 5.86 3.27
C ARG A 88 -21.95 4.52 2.76
N ASN A 89 -21.30 3.75 3.64
CA ASN A 89 -20.81 2.42 3.28
C ASN A 89 -21.99 1.44 3.17
N ILE A 90 -23.01 1.57 4.02
CA ILE A 90 -24.26 0.79 3.94
C ILE A 90 -24.97 1.05 2.62
N VAL A 91 -25.10 2.32 2.20
CA VAL A 91 -25.72 2.66 0.90
C VAL A 91 -24.92 2.06 -0.27
N PHE A 92 -23.59 1.98 -0.16
CA PHE A 92 -22.74 1.49 -1.25
C PHE A 92 -22.64 -0.04 -1.31
N LEU A 93 -22.44 -0.72 -0.17
CA LEU A 93 -22.17 -2.16 -0.06
C LEU A 93 -23.42 -2.98 0.31
N GLY A 94 -24.51 -2.33 0.69
CA GLY A 94 -25.69 -2.96 1.28
C GLY A 94 -25.49 -3.37 2.74
N GLU A 95 -26.60 -3.61 3.44
CA GLU A 95 -26.61 -4.07 4.84
C GLU A 95 -25.83 -5.38 5.02
N GLU A 96 -26.02 -6.36 4.13
CA GLU A 96 -25.32 -7.65 4.20
C GLU A 96 -23.80 -7.49 4.05
N GLY A 97 -23.35 -6.62 3.14
CA GLY A 97 -21.93 -6.37 2.92
C GLY A 97 -21.26 -5.75 4.15
N ILE A 98 -21.96 -4.80 4.80
CA ILE A 98 -21.47 -4.16 6.02
C ILE A 98 -21.45 -5.12 7.19
N GLU A 99 -22.46 -5.97 7.35
CA GLU A 99 -22.48 -6.96 8.44
C GLU A 99 -21.29 -7.93 8.36
N LYS A 100 -20.95 -8.39 7.14
CA LYS A 100 -19.75 -9.21 6.89
C LYS A 100 -18.47 -8.48 7.26
N ILE A 101 -18.37 -7.20 6.91
CA ILE A 101 -17.20 -6.37 7.25
C ILE A 101 -17.09 -6.19 8.75
N ARG A 102 -18.20 -5.91 9.43
CA ARG A 102 -18.23 -5.68 10.88
C ARG A 102 -17.72 -6.88 11.64
N HIS A 103 -18.24 -8.06 11.35
CA HIS A 103 -17.85 -9.29 12.03
C HIS A 103 -16.53 -9.88 11.55
N SER A 104 -15.81 -9.20 10.66
CA SER A 104 -14.51 -9.68 10.20
C SER A 104 -13.39 -9.41 11.22
N PHE A 105 -12.43 -10.33 11.25
CA PHE A 105 -11.18 -10.21 11.99
C PHE A 105 -10.01 -10.01 11.03
N VAL A 106 -9.35 -8.84 11.12
CA VAL A 106 -8.21 -8.50 10.26
C VAL A 106 -6.93 -8.32 11.08
N ILE A 107 -5.84 -8.96 10.64
CA ILE A 107 -4.50 -8.80 11.22
C ILE A 107 -3.62 -7.96 10.29
N ILE A 108 -2.95 -6.97 10.85
CA ILE A 108 -1.97 -6.13 10.14
C ILE A 108 -0.59 -6.36 10.72
N VAL A 109 0.35 -6.80 9.89
CA VAL A 109 1.76 -6.97 10.25
C VAL A 109 2.58 -5.83 9.63
N GLY A 110 3.06 -4.93 10.49
CA GLY A 110 3.69 -3.66 10.12
C GLY A 110 2.73 -2.48 10.25
N ALA A 111 3.07 -1.53 11.12
CA ALA A 111 2.35 -0.29 11.42
C ALA A 111 3.05 0.95 10.82
N GLY A 112 3.82 0.77 9.74
CA GLY A 112 4.43 1.87 8.99
C GLY A 112 3.44 2.62 8.10
N GLY A 113 3.95 3.42 7.15
CA GLY A 113 3.14 4.26 6.27
C GLY A 113 2.19 3.54 5.30
N VAL A 114 2.23 2.21 5.22
CA VAL A 114 1.21 1.42 4.49
C VAL A 114 0.19 0.87 5.49
N GLY A 115 0.65 0.06 6.45
CA GLY A 115 -0.23 -0.64 7.38
C GLY A 115 -1.02 0.29 8.30
N SER A 116 -0.47 1.44 8.70
CA SER A 116 -1.20 2.43 9.51
C SER A 116 -2.42 2.98 8.76
N TRP A 117 -2.30 3.21 7.45
CA TRP A 117 -3.38 3.72 6.61
C TRP A 117 -4.40 2.64 6.26
N ALA A 118 -3.92 1.42 5.97
CA ALA A 118 -4.81 0.28 5.75
C ALA A 118 -5.68 0.01 6.99
N ALA A 119 -5.07 -0.06 8.17
CA ALA A 119 -5.78 -0.30 9.43
C ALA A 119 -6.78 0.83 9.74
N LEU A 120 -6.40 2.09 9.51
CA LEU A 120 -7.29 3.24 9.73
C LEU A 120 -8.52 3.17 8.83
N MET A 121 -8.34 2.84 7.54
CA MET A 121 -9.46 2.82 6.60
C MET A 121 -10.35 1.60 6.81
N LEU A 122 -9.80 0.45 7.20
CA LEU A 122 -10.58 -0.72 7.61
C LEU A 122 -11.48 -0.42 8.81
N LEU A 123 -10.91 0.20 9.85
CA LEU A 123 -11.66 0.65 11.02
C LEU A 123 -12.83 1.58 10.64
N ARG A 124 -12.53 2.60 9.82
CA ARG A 124 -13.54 3.56 9.33
C ARG A 124 -14.59 2.93 8.43
N SER A 125 -14.33 1.74 7.91
CA SER A 125 -15.24 1.03 7.03
C SER A 125 -16.11 0.01 7.75
N GLY A 126 -15.90 -0.19 9.05
CA GLY A 126 -16.76 -1.02 9.89
C GLY A 126 -16.06 -2.21 10.54
N VAL A 127 -14.80 -2.53 10.20
CA VAL A 127 -14.13 -3.72 10.76
C VAL A 127 -14.03 -3.61 12.28
N GLU A 128 -14.68 -4.54 13.00
CA GLU A 128 -14.75 -4.48 14.46
C GLU A 128 -13.52 -5.05 15.13
N HIS A 129 -12.90 -6.10 14.58
CA HIS A 129 -11.76 -6.74 15.23
C HIS A 129 -10.49 -6.54 14.41
N ILE A 130 -9.58 -5.72 14.94
CA ILE A 130 -8.30 -5.42 14.30
C ILE A 130 -7.16 -5.78 15.26
N ARG A 131 -6.25 -6.65 14.82
CA ARG A 131 -4.96 -6.88 15.48
C ARG A 131 -3.85 -6.21 14.69
N ILE A 132 -2.97 -5.49 15.38
CA ILE A 132 -1.86 -4.76 14.75
C ILE A 132 -0.57 -5.21 15.41
N ILE A 133 0.39 -5.63 14.58
CA ILE A 133 1.66 -6.23 15.02
C ILE A 133 2.80 -5.39 14.47
N ASP A 134 3.53 -4.70 15.33
CA ASP A 134 4.75 -3.99 14.99
C ASP A 134 5.58 -3.79 16.26
N PHE A 135 6.89 -3.96 16.18
CA PHE A 135 7.83 -3.77 17.29
C PHE A 135 8.43 -2.36 17.34
N ASP A 136 8.30 -1.59 16.25
CA ASP A 136 8.89 -0.27 16.12
C ASP A 136 8.17 0.80 16.95
N GLN A 137 8.92 1.84 17.28
CA GLN A 137 8.41 3.10 17.82
C GLN A 137 8.19 4.14 16.73
N VAL A 138 7.35 5.13 17.03
CA VAL A 138 7.15 6.31 16.19
C VAL A 138 8.43 7.16 16.24
N THR A 139 8.96 7.50 15.06
CA THR A 139 10.09 8.41 14.91
C THR A 139 9.64 9.73 14.27
N LEU A 140 10.39 10.82 14.46
CA LEU A 140 10.12 12.08 13.74
C LEU A 140 10.05 11.88 12.23
N SER A 141 10.94 11.06 11.67
CA SER A 141 10.98 10.74 10.24
C SER A 141 9.83 9.84 9.76
N SER A 142 9.05 9.26 10.67
CA SER A 142 7.85 8.47 10.32
C SER A 142 6.61 9.34 10.14
N LEU A 143 6.58 10.55 10.73
CA LEU A 143 5.42 11.45 10.74
C LEU A 143 5.02 11.94 9.34
N ASN A 144 5.94 11.92 8.37
CA ASN A 144 5.63 12.32 6.98
C ASN A 144 4.70 11.33 6.24
N ARG A 145 4.45 10.14 6.81
CA ARG A 145 3.68 9.07 6.14
C ARG A 145 2.84 8.20 7.07
N HIS A 146 3.05 8.24 8.38
CA HIS A 146 2.23 7.48 9.33
C HIS A 146 0.83 8.12 9.46
N ALA A 147 -0.22 7.30 9.52
CA ALA A 147 -1.60 7.77 9.35
C ALA A 147 -2.12 8.68 10.47
N VAL A 148 -1.78 8.37 11.72
CA VAL A 148 -2.38 9.03 12.91
C VAL A 148 -1.35 9.51 13.93
N ALA A 149 -0.06 9.29 13.67
CA ALA A 149 0.97 9.64 14.64
C ALA A 149 1.23 11.15 14.59
N THR A 150 1.42 11.73 15.76
CA THR A 150 1.69 13.15 15.95
C THR A 150 3.06 13.36 16.60
N HIS A 151 3.47 14.62 16.80
CA HIS A 151 4.71 14.93 17.51
C HIS A 151 4.71 14.39 18.95
N GLU A 152 3.55 14.33 19.60
CA GLU A 152 3.42 13.78 20.96
C GLU A 152 3.63 12.26 21.01
N ASP A 153 3.58 11.58 19.86
CA ASP A 153 3.73 10.12 19.77
C ASP A 153 5.16 9.66 19.59
N VAL A 154 6.11 10.57 19.32
CA VAL A 154 7.51 10.21 19.10
C VAL A 154 8.07 9.47 20.31
N GLY A 155 8.65 8.29 20.07
CA GLY A 155 9.15 7.37 21.12
C GLY A 155 8.11 6.41 21.69
N THR A 156 6.83 6.53 21.32
CA THR A 156 5.81 5.53 21.68
C THR A 156 5.76 4.39 20.65
N PRO A 157 5.43 3.15 21.05
CA PRO A 157 5.23 2.07 20.09
C PRO A 157 4.13 2.41 19.07
N LYS A 158 4.38 2.18 17.78
CA LYS A 158 3.44 2.54 16.70
C LYS A 158 2.05 1.93 16.90
N VAL A 159 1.99 0.68 17.34
CA VAL A 159 0.73 -0.03 17.61
C VAL A 159 -0.09 0.62 18.72
N ILE A 160 0.58 1.23 19.71
CA ILE A 160 -0.09 1.93 20.81
C ILE A 160 -0.62 3.29 20.34
N ALA A 161 0.16 4.02 19.55
CA ALA A 161 -0.31 5.26 18.92
C ALA A 161 -1.54 5.02 18.02
N LEU A 162 -1.58 3.90 17.29
CA LEU A 162 -2.75 3.48 16.51
C LEU A 162 -3.94 3.16 17.42
N LYS A 163 -3.77 2.30 18.42
CA LYS A 163 -4.85 1.95 19.37
C LYS A 163 -5.50 3.20 19.97
N ARG A 164 -4.70 4.12 20.53
CA ARG A 164 -5.19 5.34 21.19
C ARG A 164 -6.05 6.19 20.24
N ASN A 165 -5.65 6.30 18.98
CA ASN A 165 -6.41 7.06 17.98
C ASN A 165 -7.65 6.29 17.52
N PHE A 166 -7.55 4.97 17.35
CA PHE A 166 -8.65 4.12 16.87
C PHE A 166 -9.80 4.06 17.87
N GLU A 167 -9.50 4.00 19.17
CA GLU A 167 -10.49 4.06 20.24
C GLU A 167 -11.27 5.39 20.27
N GLN A 168 -10.71 6.47 19.71
CA GLN A 168 -11.43 7.74 19.56
C GLN A 168 -12.28 7.79 18.28
N ILE A 169 -11.90 7.03 17.25
CA ILE A 169 -12.55 7.04 15.93
C ILE A 169 -13.74 6.07 15.90
N ALA A 170 -13.55 4.88 16.45
CA ALA A 170 -14.50 3.78 16.43
C ALA A 170 -14.42 3.09 17.79
N PRO A 171 -14.99 3.71 18.83
CA PRO A 171 -14.88 3.20 20.19
C PRO A 171 -15.57 1.84 20.36
N TRP A 172 -16.44 1.44 19.43
CA TRP A 172 -17.05 0.11 19.34
C TRP A 172 -16.08 -0.99 18.90
N ALA A 173 -15.02 -0.68 18.16
CA ALA A 173 -14.07 -1.67 17.66
C ALA A 173 -13.14 -2.23 18.76
N LYS A 174 -12.74 -3.50 18.61
CA LYS A 174 -11.75 -4.21 19.41
C LYS A 174 -10.37 -4.12 18.73
N ILE A 175 -9.47 -3.37 19.35
CA ILE A 175 -8.10 -3.18 18.85
C ILE A 175 -7.11 -3.96 19.72
N GLU A 176 -6.38 -4.89 19.10
CA GLU A 176 -5.33 -5.70 19.72
C GLU A 176 -3.93 -5.25 19.26
N PRO A 177 -3.25 -4.35 20.01
CA PRO A 177 -1.89 -3.94 19.68
C PRO A 177 -0.88 -4.95 20.24
N LEU A 178 -0.06 -5.52 19.38
CA LEU A 178 1.04 -6.41 19.76
C LEU A 178 2.38 -5.76 19.42
N THR A 179 3.08 -5.29 20.45
CA THR A 179 4.44 -4.74 20.31
C THR A 179 5.46 -5.87 20.22
N GLN A 180 5.44 -6.63 19.12
CA GLN A 180 6.26 -7.82 18.93
C GLN A 180 6.84 -7.90 17.52
N LEU A 181 8.04 -8.47 17.39
CA LEU A 181 8.66 -8.76 16.11
C LEU A 181 8.05 -10.04 15.52
N PHE A 182 7.54 -9.93 14.30
CA PHE A 182 7.10 -11.11 13.56
C PHE A 182 8.30 -11.95 13.13
N ASN A 183 8.21 -13.27 13.29
CA ASN A 183 9.15 -14.24 12.73
C ASN A 183 8.46 -15.60 12.57
N LYS A 184 9.14 -16.56 11.97
CA LYS A 184 8.57 -17.90 11.71
C LYS A 184 8.08 -18.60 12.99
N ASN A 185 8.77 -18.42 14.12
CA ASN A 185 8.44 -19.11 15.36
C ASN A 185 7.26 -18.44 16.09
N SER A 186 7.09 -17.12 15.94
CA SER A 186 5.98 -16.38 16.53
C SER A 186 4.71 -16.42 15.67
N ALA A 187 4.79 -16.82 14.40
CA ALA A 187 3.66 -16.85 13.47
C ALA A 187 2.41 -17.60 13.99
N PRO A 188 2.50 -18.81 14.58
CA PRO A 188 1.32 -19.53 15.07
C PRO A 188 0.57 -18.77 16.17
N GLN A 189 1.30 -18.09 17.06
CA GLN A 189 0.70 -17.31 18.14
C GLN A 189 0.14 -15.98 17.62
N LEU A 190 0.93 -15.27 16.81
CA LEU A 190 0.61 -13.92 16.34
C LEU A 190 -0.56 -13.91 15.35
N LEU A 191 -0.71 -14.97 14.54
CA LEU A 191 -1.76 -15.11 13.53
C LEU A 191 -2.93 -15.99 14.00
N ALA A 192 -2.96 -16.37 15.29
CA ALA A 192 -4.03 -17.18 15.85
C ALA A 192 -5.40 -16.49 15.80
N GLY A 193 -6.47 -17.29 15.86
CA GLY A 193 -7.85 -16.78 15.94
C GLY A 193 -8.60 -16.71 14.61
N ASN A 194 -8.13 -17.42 13.58
CA ASN A 194 -8.77 -17.55 12.26
C ASN A 194 -9.14 -16.20 11.63
N PRO A 195 -8.14 -15.36 11.31
CA PRO A 195 -8.41 -14.08 10.67
C PRO A 195 -9.02 -14.26 9.29
N ASP A 196 -10.00 -13.43 8.95
CA ASP A 196 -10.59 -13.36 7.62
C ASP A 196 -9.59 -12.77 6.61
N PHE A 197 -8.70 -11.89 7.06
CA PHE A 197 -7.63 -11.32 6.25
C PHE A 197 -6.37 -10.98 7.05
N ILE A 198 -5.23 -11.14 6.38
CA ILE A 198 -3.91 -10.71 6.87
C ILE A 198 -3.33 -9.69 5.90
N ILE A 199 -2.78 -8.60 6.44
CA ILE A 199 -2.07 -7.57 5.69
C ILE A 199 -0.59 -7.65 6.02
N ASP A 200 0.22 -7.84 4.99
CA ASP A 200 1.67 -7.70 5.08
C ASP A 200 2.10 -6.29 4.63
N ALA A 201 2.55 -5.49 5.59
CA ALA A 201 3.15 -4.17 5.40
C ALA A 201 4.59 -4.10 5.95
N ILE A 202 5.29 -5.24 5.99
CA ILE A 202 6.67 -5.37 6.48
C ILE A 202 7.65 -4.80 5.45
N ASP A 203 8.73 -4.15 5.90
CA ASP A 203 9.80 -3.63 5.05
C ASP A 203 10.98 -4.63 4.87
N ASN A 204 11.28 -5.42 5.90
CA ASN A 204 12.29 -6.48 5.84
C ASN A 204 11.83 -7.66 4.95
N ILE A 205 12.67 -8.03 3.98
CA ILE A 205 12.35 -9.07 2.99
C ILE A 205 12.25 -10.46 3.63
N ASP A 206 13.11 -10.81 4.59
CA ASP A 206 13.15 -12.16 5.16
C ASP A 206 11.96 -12.40 6.09
N THR A 207 11.62 -11.41 6.92
CA THR A 207 10.39 -11.45 7.73
C THR A 207 9.14 -11.49 6.86
N LYS A 208 9.11 -10.71 5.77
CA LYS A 208 8.04 -10.76 4.76
C LYS A 208 7.88 -12.16 4.17
N LEU A 209 8.97 -12.78 3.73
CA LEU A 209 8.93 -14.14 3.17
C LEU A 209 8.44 -15.17 4.18
N ALA A 210 8.85 -15.05 5.44
CA ALA A 210 8.37 -15.94 6.50
C ALA A 210 6.84 -15.82 6.69
N LEU A 211 6.31 -14.60 6.70
CA LEU A 211 4.86 -14.35 6.78
C LEU A 211 4.13 -14.92 5.57
N LEU A 212 4.57 -14.58 4.35
CA LEU A 212 3.92 -15.01 3.12
C LEU A 212 3.92 -16.54 2.98
N LYS A 213 5.04 -17.20 3.29
CA LYS A 213 5.14 -18.66 3.28
C LYS A 213 4.20 -19.29 4.30
N TYR A 214 4.18 -18.77 5.52
CA TYR A 214 3.32 -19.29 6.58
C TYR A 214 1.84 -19.18 6.21
N CYS A 215 1.40 -18.03 5.70
CA CYS A 215 0.01 -17.84 5.28
C CYS A 215 -0.35 -18.74 4.09
N HIS A 216 0.54 -18.87 3.11
CA HIS A 216 0.33 -19.78 1.98
C HIS A 216 0.17 -21.24 2.43
N ASP A 217 1.07 -21.73 3.30
CA ASP A 217 1.03 -23.13 3.77
C ASP A 217 -0.20 -23.46 4.62
N ASN A 218 -0.70 -22.47 5.36
CA ASN A 218 -1.86 -22.62 6.24
C ASN A 218 -3.17 -22.13 5.59
N HIS A 219 -3.16 -21.78 4.29
CA HIS A 219 -4.32 -21.27 3.56
C HIS A 219 -4.99 -20.05 4.22
N LEU A 220 -4.18 -19.18 4.84
CA LEU A 220 -4.66 -17.95 5.46
C LEU A 220 -4.76 -16.84 4.38
N PRO A 221 -5.92 -16.18 4.23
CA PRO A 221 -6.07 -15.09 3.26
C PRO A 221 -5.11 -13.95 3.55
N ILE A 222 -4.28 -13.59 2.56
CA ILE A 222 -3.25 -12.56 2.72
C ILE A 222 -3.17 -11.63 1.51
N ILE A 223 -2.94 -10.35 1.79
CA ILE A 223 -2.53 -9.35 0.81
C ILE A 223 -1.25 -8.67 1.26
N SER A 224 -0.30 -8.51 0.34
CA SER A 224 1.04 -8.01 0.65
C SER A 224 1.38 -6.73 -0.11
N SER A 225 1.96 -5.78 0.62
CA SER A 225 2.52 -4.55 0.06
C SER A 225 3.94 -4.78 -0.46
N MET A 226 4.15 -4.46 -1.74
CA MET A 226 5.47 -4.45 -2.39
C MET A 226 6.14 -3.07 -2.26
N GLY A 227 6.99 -2.68 -3.22
CA GLY A 227 7.81 -1.49 -3.08
C GLY A 227 6.99 -0.20 -3.23
N ALA A 228 6.69 0.48 -2.12
CA ALA A 228 6.05 1.81 -2.14
C ALA A 228 7.06 2.98 -2.14
N GLY A 229 8.34 2.73 -1.86
CA GLY A 229 9.38 3.76 -1.83
C GLY A 229 9.94 4.11 -3.21
N ALA A 230 10.57 5.29 -3.32
CA ALA A 230 11.13 5.86 -4.54
C ALA A 230 10.16 5.93 -5.74
N LYS A 231 8.89 6.17 -5.45
CA LYS A 231 7.78 6.26 -6.40
C LYS A 231 6.95 7.52 -6.14
N ALA A 232 6.26 8.00 -7.15
CA ALA A 232 5.45 9.23 -7.10
C ALA A 232 4.15 9.16 -7.91
N ASP A 233 3.99 8.20 -8.84
CA ASP A 233 2.82 8.10 -9.72
C ASP A 233 1.76 7.15 -9.13
N PRO A 234 0.64 7.68 -8.61
CA PRO A 234 -0.41 6.86 -8.02
C PRO A 234 -1.22 6.07 -9.06
N THR A 235 -1.21 6.47 -10.34
CA THR A 235 -1.97 5.81 -11.40
C THR A 235 -1.39 4.44 -11.78
N ARG A 236 -0.17 4.16 -11.30
CA ARG A 236 0.58 2.93 -11.59
C ARG A 236 0.48 1.87 -10.50
N VAL A 237 -0.27 2.15 -9.42
CA VAL A 237 -0.53 1.20 -8.32
C VAL A 237 -1.57 0.18 -8.76
N GLN A 238 -1.28 -1.10 -8.55
CA GLN A 238 -2.07 -2.22 -9.07
C GLN A 238 -2.15 -3.36 -8.05
N ILE A 239 -3.24 -4.12 -8.11
CA ILE A 239 -3.45 -5.36 -7.38
C ILE A 239 -3.30 -6.52 -8.37
N SER A 240 -2.47 -7.50 -8.06
CA SER A 240 -2.33 -8.71 -8.88
C SER A 240 -1.81 -9.88 -8.04
N ASP A 241 -1.81 -11.08 -8.60
CA ASP A 241 -1.04 -12.18 -8.01
C ASP A 241 0.48 -11.91 -8.10
N ILE A 242 1.23 -12.36 -7.10
CA ILE A 242 2.70 -12.20 -7.06
C ILE A 242 3.38 -12.70 -8.34
N SER A 243 2.86 -13.76 -8.99
CA SER A 243 3.40 -14.32 -10.23
C SER A 243 3.32 -13.36 -11.42
N GLN A 244 2.35 -12.45 -11.42
CA GLN A 244 2.03 -11.53 -12.53
C GLN A 244 2.71 -10.17 -12.40
N THR A 245 3.32 -9.87 -11.24
CA THR A 245 3.98 -8.59 -10.99
C THR A 245 5.11 -8.28 -11.98
N PHE A 246 5.27 -7.02 -12.35
CA PHE A 246 6.34 -6.55 -13.24
C PHE A 246 6.86 -5.17 -12.84
N GLU A 247 8.09 -4.84 -13.24
CA GLU A 247 8.79 -3.56 -13.00
C GLU A 247 9.07 -3.19 -11.53
N ASP A 248 8.44 -3.84 -10.54
CA ASP A 248 8.72 -3.62 -9.12
C ASP A 248 9.92 -4.46 -8.62
N PRO A 249 11.02 -3.83 -8.15
CA PRO A 249 12.21 -4.56 -7.69
C PRO A 249 11.97 -5.43 -6.45
N LEU A 250 11.13 -4.97 -5.50
CA LEU A 250 10.81 -5.71 -4.29
C LEU A 250 9.92 -6.91 -4.63
N ALA A 251 8.90 -6.71 -5.46
CA ALA A 251 8.05 -7.81 -5.94
C ALA A 251 8.87 -8.86 -6.68
N ARG A 252 9.82 -8.45 -7.53
CA ARG A 252 10.74 -9.37 -8.22
C ARG A 252 11.61 -10.16 -7.24
N ALA A 253 12.16 -9.52 -6.21
CA ALA A 253 13.00 -10.19 -5.20
C ALA A 253 12.19 -11.19 -4.38
N VAL A 254 11.02 -10.79 -3.89
CA VAL A 254 10.08 -11.63 -3.13
C VAL A 254 9.64 -12.82 -3.97
N ARG A 255 9.14 -12.60 -5.20
CA ARG A 255 8.72 -13.66 -6.12
C ARG A 255 9.81 -14.69 -6.38
N ARG A 256 11.06 -14.26 -6.62
CA ARG A 256 12.19 -15.18 -6.87
C ARG A 256 12.52 -16.04 -5.65
N ARG A 257 12.40 -15.49 -4.44
CA ARG A 257 12.68 -16.22 -3.19
C ARG A 257 11.52 -17.14 -2.82
N LEU A 258 10.27 -16.72 -2.99
CA LEU A 258 9.08 -17.57 -2.81
C LEU A 258 9.11 -18.80 -3.73
N ARG A 259 9.51 -18.65 -5.00
CA ARG A 259 9.68 -19.78 -5.92
C ARG A 259 10.72 -20.81 -5.46
N ARG A 260 11.77 -20.38 -4.72
CA ARG A 260 12.75 -21.31 -4.12
C ARG A 260 12.19 -22.05 -2.90
N MET A 261 11.06 -21.58 -2.38
CA MET A 261 10.33 -22.17 -1.27
C MET A 261 9.05 -22.88 -1.77
N ASP A 262 8.99 -23.22 -3.06
CA ASP A 262 7.86 -23.90 -3.72
C ASP A 262 6.53 -23.12 -3.71
N VAL A 263 6.59 -21.79 -3.68
CA VAL A 263 5.42 -20.90 -3.81
C VAL A 263 5.51 -20.12 -5.12
N GLU A 264 4.70 -20.50 -6.10
CA GLU A 264 4.72 -19.91 -7.45
C GLU A 264 3.67 -18.81 -7.66
N SER A 265 2.49 -18.97 -7.06
CA SER A 265 1.30 -18.10 -7.17
C SER A 265 0.41 -18.28 -5.93
N GLY A 266 -0.73 -17.57 -5.88
CA GLY A 266 -1.71 -17.67 -4.79
C GLY A 266 -1.54 -16.62 -3.70
N ILE A 267 -0.74 -15.58 -3.96
CA ILE A 267 -0.51 -14.47 -3.02
C ILE A 267 -0.89 -13.17 -3.74
N THR A 268 -1.96 -12.54 -3.27
CA THR A 268 -2.38 -11.22 -3.76
C THR A 268 -1.42 -10.15 -3.26
N VAL A 269 -0.99 -9.26 -4.14
CA VAL A 269 -0.06 -8.18 -3.81
C VAL A 269 -0.48 -6.85 -4.41
N VAL A 270 -0.16 -5.77 -3.68
CA VAL A 270 -0.20 -4.40 -4.19
C VAL A 270 1.22 -3.99 -4.57
N TYR A 271 1.39 -3.60 -5.83
CA TYR A 271 2.67 -3.16 -6.36
C TYR A 271 2.47 -1.94 -7.26
N SER A 272 3.56 -1.30 -7.66
CA SER A 272 3.49 -0.25 -8.67
C SER A 272 4.45 -0.54 -9.81
N THR A 273 3.96 -0.29 -11.02
CA THR A 273 4.70 -0.47 -12.28
C THR A 273 5.63 0.70 -12.59
N GLU A 274 5.66 1.73 -11.74
CA GLU A 274 6.60 2.86 -11.83
C GLU A 274 8.04 2.39 -11.62
N LYS A 275 8.92 2.77 -12.55
CA LYS A 275 10.36 2.55 -12.40
C LYS A 275 10.92 3.57 -11.42
N PRO A 276 11.63 3.15 -10.36
CA PRO A 276 12.25 4.10 -9.44
C PRO A 276 13.23 5.01 -10.18
N ASN A 277 12.98 6.32 -10.18
CA ASN A 277 13.84 7.31 -10.85
C ASN A 277 14.80 8.01 -9.87
N ILE A 278 14.71 7.70 -8.58
CA ILE A 278 15.45 8.40 -7.53
C ILE A 278 16.65 7.55 -7.10
N LYS A 279 17.84 8.15 -7.12
CA LYS A 279 19.07 7.52 -6.61
C LYS A 279 18.98 7.38 -5.08
N LEU A 280 19.45 6.25 -4.55
CA LEU A 280 19.57 6.05 -3.11
C LEU A 280 20.49 7.13 -2.53
N LEU A 281 20.07 7.77 -1.44
CA LEU A 281 20.90 8.75 -0.76
C LEU A 281 22.12 8.04 -0.14
N PRO A 282 23.35 8.60 -0.26
CA PRO A 282 24.48 8.14 0.52
C PRO A 282 24.15 8.25 2.01
N LEU A 283 24.69 7.33 2.82
CA LEU A 283 24.65 7.49 4.27
C LEU A 283 25.64 8.61 4.62
N ASP A 284 25.22 9.60 5.42
CA ASP A 284 26.15 10.54 6.03
C ASP A 284 27.07 9.76 6.97
N GLU A 285 28.39 9.84 6.76
CA GLU A 285 29.41 9.16 7.58
C GLU A 285 29.29 9.52 9.07
N SER A 286 28.77 10.70 9.40
CA SER A 286 28.51 11.17 10.77
C SER A 286 27.36 10.46 11.51
N ARG A 287 26.54 9.68 10.81
CA ARG A 287 25.46 8.87 11.43
C ARG A 287 25.89 7.45 11.79
N ILE A 288 27.12 7.06 11.43
CA ILE A 288 27.68 5.74 11.74
C ILE A 288 28.02 5.67 13.24
N ASP A 289 28.53 6.75 13.82
CA ASP A 289 29.00 6.78 15.21
C ASP A 289 27.87 6.72 16.26
N ASN A 290 26.62 7.04 15.88
CA ASN A 290 25.45 7.02 16.78
C ASN A 290 24.41 5.96 16.38
N ALA A 291 24.74 5.05 15.46
CA ALA A 291 23.80 4.03 14.97
C ALA A 291 23.39 3.04 16.08
N ASP A 292 24.28 2.76 17.02
CA ASP A 292 24.06 1.84 18.14
C ASP A 292 23.13 2.41 19.22
N GLU A 293 22.95 3.75 19.30
CA GLU A 293 22.06 4.38 20.30
C GLU A 293 20.57 4.36 19.90
N TYR A 294 20.25 4.15 18.61
CA TYR A 294 18.88 4.25 18.10
C TYR A 294 18.37 2.99 17.38
N ALA A 295 19.19 1.94 17.27
CA ALA A 295 18.82 0.69 16.64
C ALA A 295 18.79 -0.44 17.67
N THR A 296 17.61 -1.02 17.91
CA THR A 296 17.43 -2.20 18.79
C THR A 296 17.97 -3.50 18.17
N LEU A 297 18.58 -3.47 16.97
CA LEU A 297 19.15 -4.63 16.28
C LEU A 297 20.40 -4.24 15.45
N PRO A 298 21.51 -5.03 15.46
CA PRO A 298 22.81 -4.63 14.89
C PRO A 298 22.94 -4.68 13.35
N ASP A 299 21.84 -4.70 12.59
CA ASP A 299 21.92 -4.88 11.12
C ASP A 299 20.84 -4.10 10.33
N PHE A 300 20.26 -3.07 10.93
CA PHE A 300 19.14 -2.33 10.33
C PHE A 300 19.58 -1.01 9.64
N ARG A 301 19.53 -1.05 8.29
CA ARG A 301 19.54 0.04 7.29
C ARG A 301 20.85 0.30 6.53
N SER A 302 21.12 -0.58 5.57
CA SER A 302 21.79 -0.23 4.32
C SER A 302 20.95 0.76 3.49
N ARG A 303 21.33 2.04 3.44
CA ARG A 303 20.79 3.14 2.60
C ARG A 303 19.30 3.50 2.85
N ILE A 304 19.03 4.77 3.11
CA ILE A 304 17.66 5.28 3.27
C ILE A 304 17.02 5.42 1.88
N LEU A 305 15.99 4.61 1.60
CA LEU A 305 15.17 4.77 0.41
C LEU A 305 14.31 6.03 0.57
N PRO A 306 14.35 7.01 -0.35
CA PRO A 306 13.47 8.17 -0.30
C PRO A 306 12.00 7.74 -0.43
N VAL A 307 11.13 8.28 0.42
CA VAL A 307 9.70 7.94 0.44
C VAL A 307 8.87 9.22 0.37
N LEU A 308 8.07 9.34 -0.70
CA LEU A 308 6.99 10.31 -0.77
C LEU A 308 5.79 9.74 -0.04
N GLY A 309 5.39 10.34 1.09
CA GLY A 309 4.42 9.76 2.02
C GLY A 309 3.06 9.40 1.41
N THR A 310 2.64 10.10 0.36
CA THR A 310 1.38 9.83 -0.35
C THR A 310 1.32 8.43 -0.97
N ILE A 311 2.44 7.89 -1.46
CA ILE A 311 2.45 6.60 -2.15
C ILE A 311 2.22 5.42 -1.19
N PRO A 312 2.95 5.29 -0.05
CA PRO A 312 2.61 4.32 0.98
C PRO A 312 1.16 4.42 1.46
N SER A 313 0.64 5.65 1.65
CA SER A 313 -0.76 5.86 2.02
C SER A 313 -1.71 5.28 0.98
N ILE A 314 -1.45 5.54 -0.31
CA ILE A 314 -2.26 4.99 -1.41
C ILE A 314 -2.19 3.47 -1.44
N PHE A 315 -1.01 2.86 -1.25
CA PHE A 315 -0.91 1.40 -1.11
C PHE A 315 -1.79 0.89 0.03
N GLY A 316 -1.76 1.56 1.19
CA GLY A 316 -2.61 1.22 2.33
C GLY A 316 -4.11 1.33 2.01
N MET A 317 -4.52 2.40 1.32
CA MET A 317 -5.91 2.60 0.87
C MET A 317 -6.34 1.55 -0.16
N THR A 318 -5.47 1.21 -1.11
CA THR A 318 -5.72 0.16 -2.10
C THR A 318 -5.91 -1.20 -1.43
N ILE A 319 -5.07 -1.53 -0.44
CA ILE A 319 -5.20 -2.76 0.36
C ILE A 319 -6.54 -2.77 1.12
N ALA A 320 -6.87 -1.69 1.83
CA ALA A 320 -8.13 -1.61 2.57
C ALA A 320 -9.34 -1.78 1.63
N THR A 321 -9.34 -1.08 0.49
CA THR A 321 -10.40 -1.18 -0.53
C THR A 321 -10.56 -2.62 -1.03
N TYR A 322 -9.45 -3.31 -1.33
CA TYR A 322 -9.49 -4.71 -1.75
C TYR A 322 -10.11 -5.61 -0.69
N ILE A 323 -9.74 -5.45 0.59
CA ILE A 323 -10.26 -6.27 1.68
C ILE A 323 -11.76 -6.00 1.89
N ILE A 324 -12.16 -4.72 1.98
CA ILE A 324 -13.55 -4.30 2.18
C ILE A 324 -14.44 -4.88 1.08
N THR A 325 -14.03 -4.73 -0.18
CA THR A 325 -14.79 -5.26 -1.32
C THR A 325 -14.81 -6.78 -1.35
N THR A 326 -13.72 -7.45 -0.98
CA THR A 326 -13.69 -8.92 -0.90
C THR A 326 -14.59 -9.46 0.20
N LEU A 327 -14.54 -8.87 1.40
CA LEU A 327 -15.38 -9.26 2.55
C LEU A 327 -16.87 -9.04 2.25
N ALA A 328 -17.21 -7.90 1.66
CA ALA A 328 -18.57 -7.59 1.23
C ALA A 328 -19.04 -8.40 0.01
N SER A 329 -18.17 -9.24 -0.58
CA SER A 329 -18.44 -9.93 -1.86
C SER A 329 -18.81 -8.97 -3.00
N TYR A 330 -18.29 -7.74 -2.94
CA TYR A 330 -18.51 -6.72 -3.96
C TYR A 330 -17.58 -6.95 -5.15
N PRO A 331 -18.10 -7.03 -6.40
CA PRO A 331 -17.29 -7.37 -7.54
C PRO A 331 -16.32 -6.24 -7.89
N ILE A 332 -15.03 -6.54 -7.83
CA ILE A 332 -13.96 -5.69 -8.38
C ILE A 332 -13.36 -6.36 -9.61
N GLN A 333 -13.21 -5.59 -10.69
CA GLN A 333 -12.52 -6.03 -11.90
C GLN A 333 -11.25 -5.19 -12.05
N PRO A 334 -10.14 -5.59 -11.40
CA PRO A 334 -8.87 -4.87 -11.57
C PRO A 334 -8.48 -4.87 -13.05
N LEU A 335 -8.11 -3.70 -13.57
CA LEU A 335 -7.67 -3.55 -14.95
C LEU A 335 -6.49 -4.48 -15.22
N ALA A 336 -6.59 -5.26 -16.29
CA ALA A 336 -5.52 -6.14 -16.75
C ALA A 336 -4.38 -5.31 -17.38
N ASN A 337 -3.67 -4.54 -16.56
CA ASN A 337 -2.59 -3.69 -17.04
C ASN A 337 -1.34 -4.52 -17.30
N LYS A 338 -1.28 -5.03 -18.53
CA LYS A 338 -0.08 -5.61 -19.10
C LYS A 338 0.72 -4.47 -19.72
N ASN A 339 1.63 -3.84 -18.97
CA ASN A 339 2.62 -2.96 -19.60
C ASN A 339 3.61 -3.86 -20.38
N ARG A 340 3.18 -4.24 -21.57
CA ARG A 340 3.76 -5.27 -22.42
C ARG A 340 4.78 -4.64 -23.38
N ASP A 341 5.51 -3.61 -22.96
CA ASP A 341 6.39 -2.84 -23.86
C ASP A 341 7.41 -3.72 -24.59
N SER A 342 7.95 -4.73 -23.90
CA SER A 342 8.83 -5.74 -24.49
C SER A 342 8.10 -6.67 -25.46
N LEU A 343 6.83 -6.99 -25.21
CA LEU A 343 5.98 -7.73 -26.14
C LEU A 343 5.65 -6.87 -27.37
N TYR A 344 5.21 -5.62 -27.21
CA TYR A 344 4.87 -4.76 -28.34
C TYR A 344 6.09 -4.47 -29.20
N ALA A 345 7.25 -4.21 -28.59
CA ALA A 345 8.51 -4.06 -29.31
C ALA A 345 8.89 -5.33 -30.09
N ARG A 346 8.64 -6.52 -29.52
CA ARG A 346 8.83 -7.80 -30.20
C ARG A 346 7.85 -7.98 -31.35
N ILE A 347 6.54 -7.74 -31.13
CA ILE A 347 5.51 -7.88 -32.15
C ILE A 347 5.75 -6.90 -33.31
N HIS A 348 6.09 -5.65 -33.00
CA HIS A 348 6.45 -4.64 -34.00
C HIS A 348 7.65 -5.08 -34.84
N ARG A 349 8.72 -5.60 -34.20
CA ARG A 349 9.89 -6.13 -34.92
C ARG A 349 9.52 -7.33 -35.79
N ASP A 350 8.75 -8.29 -35.25
CA ASP A 350 8.29 -9.47 -35.98
C ASP A 350 7.43 -9.05 -37.20
N LEU A 351 6.56 -8.04 -37.04
CA LEU A 351 5.73 -7.48 -38.09
C LEU A 351 6.57 -6.81 -39.19
N GLN A 352 7.55 -5.97 -38.81
CA GLN A 352 8.43 -5.30 -39.77
C GLN A 352 9.24 -6.32 -40.61
N VAL A 353 9.78 -7.36 -39.96
CA VAL A 353 10.50 -8.44 -40.66
C VAL A 353 9.57 -9.19 -41.63
N ARG A 354 8.32 -9.48 -41.21
CA ARG A 354 7.34 -10.16 -42.06
C ARG A 354 6.93 -9.31 -43.26
N GLU A 355 6.71 -8.01 -43.05
CA GLU A 355 6.32 -7.05 -44.09
C GLU A 355 7.44 -6.84 -45.13
N ASN A 356 8.69 -6.73 -44.68
CA ASN A 356 9.85 -6.70 -45.58
C ASN A 356 9.94 -7.99 -46.39
N LYS A 357 9.87 -9.17 -45.74
CA LYS A 357 10.02 -10.46 -46.40
C LYS A 357 8.93 -10.75 -47.44
N THR A 358 7.69 -10.34 -47.16
CA THR A 358 6.51 -10.70 -47.99
C THR A 358 6.20 -9.64 -49.03
N TYR A 359 6.36 -8.36 -48.69
CA TYR A 359 5.92 -7.22 -49.51
C TYR A 359 7.05 -6.23 -49.84
N GLY A 360 8.30 -6.48 -49.41
CA GLY A 360 9.44 -5.61 -49.69
C GLY A 360 9.36 -4.24 -49.00
N THR A 361 8.58 -4.11 -47.93
CA THR A 361 8.35 -2.83 -47.23
C THR A 361 9.29 -2.70 -46.02
N ASP A 362 10.26 -1.77 -46.08
CA ASP A 362 11.24 -1.53 -45.00
C ASP A 362 10.67 -0.73 -43.82
N ILE A 363 9.78 0.22 -44.11
CA ILE A 363 9.16 1.10 -43.11
C ILE A 363 7.67 0.79 -43.06
N ILE A 364 7.22 0.25 -41.93
CA ILE A 364 5.81 -0.05 -41.71
C ILE A 364 5.07 1.18 -41.16
N PRO A 365 3.78 1.38 -41.52
CA PRO A 365 2.99 2.54 -41.10
C PRO A 365 2.50 2.49 -39.64
N LEU A 366 2.80 1.42 -38.88
CA LEU A 366 2.36 1.25 -37.50
C LEU A 366 3.57 1.37 -36.57
N ASP A 367 3.52 2.28 -35.60
CA ASP A 367 4.54 2.42 -34.56
C ASP A 367 4.32 1.42 -33.39
N LYS A 368 5.24 1.40 -32.41
CA LYS A 368 5.13 0.52 -31.24
C LYS A 368 3.84 0.74 -30.44
N ARG A 369 3.36 1.98 -30.35
CA ARG A 369 2.13 2.35 -29.63
C ARG A 369 0.91 1.87 -30.41
N ASP A 370 0.93 1.98 -31.74
CA ASP A 370 -0.12 1.46 -32.62
C ASP A 370 -0.24 -0.07 -32.49
N VAL A 371 0.90 -0.77 -32.36
CA VAL A 371 0.91 -2.21 -32.07
C VAL A 371 0.31 -2.51 -30.69
N GLY A 372 0.61 -1.70 -29.67
CA GLY A 372 -0.01 -1.84 -28.35
C GLY A 372 -1.53 -1.64 -28.41
N TYR A 373 -1.97 -0.59 -29.08
CA TYR A 373 -3.39 -0.28 -29.31
C TYR A 373 -4.10 -1.40 -30.08
N ALA A 374 -3.52 -1.88 -31.18
CA ALA A 374 -4.09 -3.00 -31.94
C ALA A 374 -4.22 -4.25 -31.06
N VAL A 375 -3.18 -4.61 -30.32
CA VAL A 375 -3.17 -5.83 -29.52
C VAL A 375 -4.18 -5.77 -28.37
N ASP A 376 -4.24 -4.67 -27.63
CA ASP A 376 -5.03 -4.62 -26.39
C ASP A 376 -6.43 -4.00 -26.56
N GLU A 377 -6.60 -2.99 -27.42
CA GLU A 377 -7.89 -2.31 -27.60
C GLU A 377 -8.72 -2.97 -28.70
N ILE A 378 -8.14 -3.16 -29.89
CA ILE A 378 -8.87 -3.77 -31.02
C ILE A 378 -9.07 -5.27 -30.76
N TRP A 379 -7.99 -5.98 -30.43
CA TRP A 379 -7.98 -7.45 -30.34
C TRP A 379 -7.99 -8.00 -28.91
N ARG A 380 -8.09 -7.14 -27.89
CA ARG A 380 -8.30 -7.52 -26.47
C ARG A 380 -7.30 -8.55 -25.95
N GLY A 381 -6.07 -8.51 -26.46
CA GLY A 381 -4.95 -9.35 -26.07
C GLY A 381 -5.12 -10.83 -26.41
N ARG A 382 -5.93 -11.17 -27.41
CA ARG A 382 -6.25 -12.55 -27.82
C ARG A 382 -6.14 -12.74 -29.33
N SER A 383 -5.90 -13.98 -29.75
CA SER A 383 -6.01 -14.39 -31.16
C SER A 383 -7.46 -14.30 -31.63
N VAL A 384 -7.67 -13.79 -32.84
CA VAL A 384 -9.02 -13.73 -33.44
C VAL A 384 -9.56 -15.11 -33.84
N ILE A 385 -8.70 -16.12 -34.01
CA ILE A 385 -9.13 -17.47 -34.40
C ILE A 385 -9.40 -18.34 -33.16
N SER A 386 -8.38 -18.58 -32.32
CA SER A 386 -8.50 -19.48 -31.16
C SER A 386 -8.87 -18.80 -29.85
N GLY A 387 -8.82 -17.47 -29.77
CA GLY A 387 -8.95 -16.74 -28.50
C GLY A 387 -7.77 -16.91 -27.53
N ALA A 388 -6.70 -17.60 -27.96
CA ALA A 388 -5.49 -17.82 -27.17
C ALA A 388 -4.77 -16.49 -26.89
N SER A 389 -4.09 -16.38 -25.74
CA SER A 389 -3.41 -15.14 -25.31
C SER A 389 -1.88 -15.24 -25.26
N GLU A 390 -1.36 -16.39 -25.68
CA GLU A 390 0.07 -16.72 -25.69
C GLU A 390 0.66 -16.63 -27.10
N LYS A 391 1.97 -16.35 -27.18
CA LYS A 391 2.74 -16.31 -28.43
C LYS A 391 2.05 -15.49 -29.55
N LEU A 392 1.50 -14.34 -29.20
CA LEU A 392 0.80 -13.46 -30.13
C LEU A 392 1.74 -12.79 -31.14
N THR A 393 1.24 -12.57 -32.35
CA THR A 393 1.86 -11.83 -33.44
C THR A 393 0.80 -11.04 -34.20
N LEU A 394 1.21 -9.97 -34.88
CA LEU A 394 0.35 -9.12 -35.71
C LEU A 394 0.72 -9.31 -37.18
N LEU A 395 -0.27 -9.32 -38.07
CA LEU A 395 -0.10 -9.44 -39.52
C LEU A 395 -1.31 -8.83 -40.24
N ARG A 396 -1.21 -8.69 -41.57
CA ARG A 396 -2.33 -8.26 -42.42
C ARG A 396 -3.46 -9.30 -42.39
N TRP A 397 -4.71 -8.85 -42.39
CA TRP A 397 -5.86 -9.73 -42.61
C TRP A 397 -5.99 -10.04 -44.09
N ASP A 398 -6.23 -9.03 -44.92
CA ASP A 398 -6.24 -9.16 -46.37
C ASP A 398 -4.86 -8.78 -46.93
N LYS A 399 -4.18 -9.76 -47.55
CA LYS A 399 -2.85 -9.61 -48.16
C LYS A 399 -2.84 -8.64 -49.34
N THR A 400 -3.99 -8.43 -49.99
CA THR A 400 -4.13 -7.53 -51.14
C THR A 400 -4.23 -6.06 -50.72
N GLN A 401 -4.54 -5.80 -49.45
CA GLN A 401 -4.69 -4.46 -48.89
C GLN A 401 -3.44 -4.05 -48.09
N PRO A 402 -3.15 -2.73 -47.98
CA PRO A 402 -2.01 -2.23 -47.21
C PRO A 402 -2.16 -2.52 -45.71
N LEU A 403 -1.04 -2.57 -44.99
CA LEU A 403 -1.04 -2.70 -43.53
C LEU A 403 -1.64 -1.44 -42.89
N SER A 404 -2.66 -1.61 -42.07
CA SER A 404 -3.30 -0.55 -41.28
C SER A 404 -3.99 -1.15 -40.06
N LEU A 405 -4.42 -0.31 -39.11
CA LEU A 405 -5.23 -0.77 -37.96
C LEU A 405 -6.54 -1.45 -38.39
N GLN A 406 -7.04 -1.10 -39.58
CA GLN A 406 -8.27 -1.62 -40.17
C GLN A 406 -8.05 -2.83 -41.10
N ASN A 407 -6.80 -3.29 -41.23
CA ASN A 407 -6.42 -4.45 -42.01
C ASN A 407 -5.35 -5.29 -41.30
N CYS A 408 -5.32 -5.28 -39.96
CA CYS A 408 -4.38 -6.09 -39.18
C CYS A 408 -5.11 -6.94 -38.14
N VAL A 409 -4.66 -8.17 -37.95
CA VAL A 409 -5.23 -9.12 -36.99
C VAL A 409 -4.16 -9.68 -36.06
N VAL A 410 -4.54 -9.94 -34.82
CA VAL A 410 -3.71 -10.65 -33.85
C VAL A 410 -4.00 -12.15 -33.93
N LEU A 411 -2.94 -12.93 -34.12
CA LEU A 411 -2.96 -14.39 -34.16
C LEU A 411 -1.86 -14.97 -33.26
N THR A 412 -1.95 -16.26 -32.92
CA THR A 412 -0.78 -16.99 -32.41
C THR A 412 0.23 -17.20 -33.54
N LYS A 413 1.51 -17.45 -33.20
CA LYS A 413 2.55 -17.73 -34.23
C LYS A 413 2.20 -18.91 -35.13
N GLU A 414 1.55 -19.94 -34.59
CA GLU A 414 1.14 -21.13 -35.35
C GLU A 414 -0.01 -20.83 -36.32
N GLU A 415 -1.01 -20.09 -35.86
CA GLU A 415 -2.11 -19.63 -36.72
C GLU A 415 -1.65 -18.66 -37.79
N ALA A 416 -0.72 -17.77 -37.45
CA ALA A 416 -0.15 -16.83 -38.41
C ALA A 416 0.60 -17.56 -39.53
N ALA A 417 1.31 -18.65 -39.23
CA ALA A 417 1.94 -19.47 -40.27
C ALA A 417 0.91 -20.13 -41.20
N LYS A 418 -0.24 -20.57 -40.67
CA LYS A 418 -1.36 -21.08 -41.47
C LYS A 418 -1.99 -19.98 -42.32
N HIS A 419 -2.20 -18.80 -41.75
CA HIS A 419 -2.73 -17.63 -42.45
C HIS A 419 -1.80 -17.19 -43.60
N ASP A 420 -0.49 -17.19 -43.37
CA ASP A 420 0.53 -16.86 -44.37
C ASP A 420 0.50 -17.83 -45.57
N ALA A 421 0.05 -19.07 -45.38
CA ALA A 421 -0.09 -20.08 -46.44
C ALA A 421 -1.38 -19.94 -47.30
N ILE A 422 -2.37 -19.15 -46.86
CA ILE A 422 -3.63 -18.95 -47.59
C ILE A 422 -3.38 -18.18 -48.89
N VAL A 423 -3.93 -18.68 -50.00
CA VAL A 423 -3.93 -18.01 -51.31
C VAL A 423 -5.35 -17.56 -51.64
N GLY A 424 -5.56 -16.25 -51.71
CA GLY A 424 -6.88 -15.65 -51.91
C GLY A 424 -7.37 -14.89 -50.68
N LYS A 425 -8.68 -14.65 -50.62
CA LYS A 425 -9.32 -13.86 -49.59
C LYS A 425 -9.52 -14.68 -48.30
N PRO A 426 -9.15 -14.16 -47.12
CA PRO A 426 -9.36 -14.86 -45.85
C PRO A 426 -10.80 -15.31 -45.62
N GLU A 427 -11.76 -14.55 -46.15
CA GLU A 427 -13.20 -14.81 -46.03
C GLU A 427 -13.62 -16.16 -46.61
N ASP A 428 -12.85 -16.70 -47.56
CA ASP A 428 -13.13 -18.00 -48.19
C ASP A 428 -12.60 -19.19 -47.36
N TYR A 429 -11.73 -18.93 -46.38
CA TYR A 429 -11.00 -19.97 -45.64
C TYR A 429 -11.35 -20.03 -44.15
N TYR A 430 -11.85 -18.95 -43.57
CA TYR A 430 -12.21 -18.90 -42.15
C TYR A 430 -13.71 -19.12 -41.91
N PRO A 431 -14.09 -19.69 -40.76
CA PRO A 431 -15.49 -19.78 -40.36
C PRO A 431 -16.17 -18.43 -40.37
N ARG A 432 -17.44 -18.41 -40.75
CA ARG A 432 -18.25 -17.18 -40.83
C ARG A 432 -18.20 -16.34 -39.55
N GLU A 433 -18.19 -16.99 -38.39
CA GLU A 433 -18.10 -16.32 -37.08
C GLU A 433 -16.80 -15.51 -36.90
N VAL A 434 -15.67 -16.04 -37.37
CA VAL A 434 -14.36 -15.37 -37.30
C VAL A 434 -14.34 -14.17 -38.24
N VAL A 435 -14.87 -14.33 -39.45
CA VAL A 435 -14.95 -13.27 -40.46
C VAL A 435 -15.87 -12.13 -39.98
N GLU A 436 -17.03 -12.46 -39.42
CA GLU A 436 -17.96 -11.48 -38.85
C GLU A 436 -17.34 -10.73 -37.67
N LEU A 437 -16.59 -11.43 -36.79
CA LEU A 437 -15.85 -10.79 -35.70
C LEU A 437 -14.78 -9.83 -36.22
N VAL A 438 -13.99 -10.22 -37.22
CA VAL A 438 -12.97 -9.34 -37.83
C VAL A 438 -13.60 -8.09 -38.42
N HIS A 439 -14.66 -8.24 -39.21
CA HIS A 439 -15.34 -7.11 -39.82
C HIS A 439 -16.00 -6.19 -38.79
N ALA A 440 -16.56 -6.75 -37.71
CA ALA A 440 -17.11 -5.96 -36.61
C ALA A 440 -16.03 -5.10 -35.94
N ARG A 441 -14.84 -5.67 -35.68
CA ARG A 441 -13.69 -4.94 -35.11
C ARG A 441 -13.16 -3.85 -36.03
N PHE A 442 -13.08 -4.11 -37.34
CA PHE A 442 -12.69 -3.09 -38.31
C PHE A 442 -13.75 -2.01 -38.51
N LYS A 443 -15.03 -2.33 -38.35
CA LYS A 443 -16.09 -1.33 -38.34
C LYS A 443 -15.98 -0.42 -37.11
N GLU A 444 -15.81 -1.02 -35.93
CA GLU A 444 -15.57 -0.30 -34.67
C GLU A 444 -14.35 0.63 -34.78
N GLU A 445 -13.21 0.13 -35.29
CA GLU A 445 -12.01 0.94 -35.50
C GLU A 445 -12.22 2.10 -36.50
N ARG A 446 -13.01 1.89 -37.58
CA ARG A 446 -13.32 2.97 -38.54
C ARG A 446 -14.14 4.09 -37.91
N GLU A 447 -15.06 3.75 -37.00
CA GLU A 447 -15.83 4.74 -36.26
C GLU A 447 -14.93 5.54 -35.30
N PHE A 448 -14.00 4.89 -34.61
CA PHE A 448 -13.04 5.55 -33.72
C PHE A 448 -11.97 6.37 -34.44
N ALA A 449 -11.54 5.94 -35.63
CA ALA A 449 -10.56 6.67 -36.44
C ALA A 449 -11.04 8.06 -36.87
N MET A 450 -12.35 8.34 -36.85
CA MET A 450 -12.88 9.69 -37.12
C MET A 450 -12.63 10.69 -35.98
N PHE A 451 -12.25 10.21 -34.80
CA PHE A 451 -12.01 11.02 -33.59
C PHE A 451 -10.51 11.12 -33.22
N ARG A 452 -9.62 10.50 -34.01
CA ARG A 452 -8.16 10.66 -33.93
C ARG A 452 -7.69 11.66 -34.97
#